data_AF-A0A357HZQ9-F1
#
_entry.id   AF-A0A357HZQ9-F1
#
_cell.length_a   1.000
_cell.length_b   1.000
_cell.length_c   1.000
_cell.angle_alpha   90.00
_cell.angle_beta   90.00
_cell.angle_gamma   90.00
#
_symmetry.space_group_name_H-M   'P 1'
#
loop_
_entity.id
_entity.type
_entity.pdbx_description
1 polymer ?
#
loop_
_entity_poly.entity_id
_entity_poly.type
_entity_poly.pdbx_seq_one_letter_code
_entity_poly.pdbx_strand_id
1 'polypeptide(L)'
;KDGHHPIILMQCGPIRHRVHAKDQAVTRPFQHHVIVRPTRFRPIHEPEDDARIEFQQLCQALIEDSERNRLIINDVVRSVSDGRSPLIITERTEHLEYLSKLLEQYNIRYICLQGGMGKKRLAEALTQLEPDAASQRPAVVLATGRFVGEGFDDSQLDTLFVTMPVSWRGTIAQYAGRLHRLHESKKVVQIYDYADLDTSMLARMFDKRCAGYEAVGYSILLPASALPGWPQSVPLPVDPAWKKDYSGSVKRLIQDGVDEPLAELFMHAAQPPDDVTRARSASEAFLHKRLESLDLTKGYFQLNVELPIPFNQRSRMEVDFLCEPLKLVIELDGSQHLKDAAAWRSDRRKDLLLQRNNYLVMRFLTLDISKELNAVLDSIIATVQFRKRQIREDKH
;
A
#
# COMPACT_ATOMS: atom_id res chain seq x y z
N LYS A 1 7.42 -12.28 -27.99
CA LYS A 1 8.65 -13.04 -27.61
C LYS A 1 9.45 -13.11 -28.88
N ASP A 2 10.40 -12.20 -29.06
CA ASP A 2 11.05 -12.01 -30.34
C ASP A 2 12.09 -13.12 -30.50
N GLY A 3 11.93 -13.96 -31.52
CA GLY A 3 12.50 -15.30 -31.68
C GLY A 3 14.03 -15.41 -31.78
N HIS A 4 14.78 -14.45 -31.26
CA HIS A 4 16.25 -14.42 -31.26
C HIS A 4 16.89 -15.09 -30.03
N HIS A 5 16.08 -15.55 -29.07
CA HIS A 5 16.56 -16.28 -27.89
C HIS A 5 17.45 -17.51 -28.21
N PRO A 6 17.17 -18.31 -29.26
CA PRO A 6 18.00 -19.47 -29.61
C PRO A 6 19.41 -19.08 -30.10
N ILE A 7 19.53 -17.97 -30.85
CA ILE A 7 20.79 -17.52 -31.43
C ILE A 7 21.73 -17.00 -30.34
N ILE A 8 21.19 -16.24 -29.38
CA ILE A 8 21.96 -15.73 -28.23
C ILE A 8 22.47 -16.89 -27.37
N LEU A 9 21.65 -17.93 -27.15
CA LEU A 9 22.05 -19.12 -26.39
C LEU A 9 23.16 -19.91 -27.09
N MET A 10 23.13 -19.99 -28.42
CA MET A 10 24.17 -20.66 -29.23
C MET A 10 25.50 -19.92 -29.22
N GLN A 11 25.49 -18.57 -29.26
CA GLN A 11 26.73 -17.78 -29.29
C GLN A 11 27.32 -17.53 -27.91
N CYS A 12 26.49 -17.35 -26.87
CA CYS A 12 26.94 -16.94 -25.53
C CYS A 12 26.96 -18.09 -24.51
N GLY A 13 26.45 -19.27 -24.88
CA GLY A 13 26.34 -20.42 -23.98
C GLY A 13 25.17 -20.33 -22.99
N PRO A 14 25.02 -21.32 -22.10
CA PRO A 14 23.93 -21.35 -21.13
C PRO A 14 24.06 -20.20 -20.12
N ILE A 15 22.91 -19.70 -19.64
CA ILE A 15 22.86 -18.67 -18.59
C ILE A 15 23.63 -19.18 -17.35
N ARG A 16 24.81 -18.60 -17.10
CA ARG A 16 25.69 -18.98 -15.98
C ARG A 16 25.20 -18.44 -14.64
N HIS A 17 24.58 -17.26 -14.65
CA HIS A 17 24.07 -16.59 -13.47
C HIS A 17 22.91 -15.69 -13.88
N ARG A 18 21.78 -15.78 -13.17
CA ARG A 18 20.60 -14.94 -13.40
C ARG A 18 20.40 -14.09 -12.15
N VAL A 19 20.73 -12.82 -12.23
CA VAL A 19 20.47 -11.88 -11.14
C VAL A 19 19.01 -11.44 -11.24
N HIS A 20 18.24 -11.61 -10.17
CA HIS A 20 16.89 -11.08 -10.11
C HIS A 20 16.95 -9.60 -9.69
N ALA A 21 16.20 -8.74 -10.37
CA ALA A 21 16.15 -7.30 -10.04
C ALA A 21 15.71 -7.06 -8.58
N LYS A 22 14.90 -7.97 -8.02
CA LYS A 22 14.52 -7.97 -6.61
C LYS A 22 15.71 -8.16 -5.66
N ASP A 23 16.65 -9.04 -5.98
CA ASP A 23 17.86 -9.27 -5.17
C ASP A 23 18.81 -8.06 -5.23
N GLN A 24 18.86 -7.36 -6.38
CA GLN A 24 19.59 -6.10 -6.52
C GLN A 24 18.92 -4.92 -5.81
N ALA A 25 17.60 -4.90 -5.72
CA ALA A 25 16.89 -3.84 -5.00
C ALA A 25 17.17 -3.89 -3.49
N VAL A 26 17.35 -5.10 -2.94
CA VAL A 26 17.68 -5.33 -1.52
C VAL A 26 19.13 -4.92 -1.19
N THR A 27 20.06 -4.99 -2.16
CA THR A 27 21.47 -4.60 -1.95
C THR A 27 21.76 -3.13 -2.19
N ARG A 28 20.79 -2.35 -2.71
CA ARG A 28 20.94 -0.91 -2.91
C ARG A 28 20.76 -0.13 -1.60
N PRO A 29 21.50 0.96 -1.38
CA PRO A 29 21.47 1.71 -0.12
C PRO A 29 20.24 2.63 0.04
N PHE A 30 19.24 2.54 -0.86
CA PHE A 30 18.05 3.39 -0.85
C PHE A 30 16.76 2.59 -1.05
N GLN A 31 15.67 3.10 -0.46
CA GLN A 31 14.34 2.52 -0.54
C GLN A 31 13.69 2.80 -1.91
N HIS A 32 12.82 1.90 -2.38
CA HIS A 32 12.15 2.00 -3.67
C HIS A 32 10.63 2.01 -3.47
N HIS A 33 9.98 3.16 -3.73
CA HIS A 33 8.53 3.32 -3.52
C HIS A 33 7.81 3.72 -4.80
N VAL A 34 6.62 3.15 -5.04
CA VAL A 34 5.68 3.68 -6.03
C VAL A 34 4.52 4.32 -5.29
N ILE A 35 4.29 5.61 -5.49
CA ILE A 35 3.14 6.34 -4.99
C ILE A 35 2.08 6.33 -6.07
N VAL A 36 1.01 5.57 -5.85
CA VAL A 36 -0.12 5.50 -6.78
C VAL A 36 -0.95 6.78 -6.66
N ARG A 37 -1.35 7.43 -7.74
CA ARG A 37 -2.20 8.63 -7.70
C ARG A 37 -3.51 8.33 -8.42
N PRO A 38 -4.55 7.85 -7.72
CA PRO A 38 -5.86 7.65 -8.34
C PRO A 38 -6.36 8.96 -8.92
N THR A 39 -6.80 8.93 -10.17
CA THR A 39 -7.38 10.09 -10.84
C THR A 39 -8.91 9.95 -10.84
N ARG A 40 -9.61 11.05 -11.14
CA ARG A 40 -11.06 11.05 -11.39
C ARG A 40 -11.39 11.02 -12.88
N PHE A 41 -10.41 10.67 -13.72
CA PHE A 41 -10.57 10.67 -15.16
C PHE A 41 -11.70 9.72 -15.57
N ARG A 42 -12.60 10.22 -16.42
CA ARG A 42 -13.67 9.44 -17.04
C ARG A 42 -13.79 9.87 -18.51
N PRO A 43 -13.71 8.94 -19.46
CA PRO A 43 -13.93 9.28 -20.87
C PRO A 43 -15.37 9.76 -21.08
N ILE A 44 -15.54 10.73 -21.98
CA ILE A 44 -16.85 11.31 -22.37
C ILE A 44 -17.37 10.65 -23.67
N HIS A 45 -16.71 9.59 -24.15
CA HIS A 45 -17.11 8.82 -25.33
C HIS A 45 -17.58 7.41 -24.94
N GLU A 46 -18.40 6.80 -25.80
CA GLU A 46 -18.76 5.39 -25.66
C GLU A 46 -17.57 4.50 -26.02
N PRO A 47 -17.28 3.42 -25.28
CA PRO A 47 -16.14 2.56 -25.57
C PRO A 47 -16.21 1.97 -26.97
N GLU A 48 -15.11 2.08 -27.72
CA GLU A 48 -15.00 1.47 -29.06
C GLU A 48 -14.74 -0.03 -28.98
N ASP A 49 -15.28 -0.80 -29.93
CA ASP A 49 -15.02 -2.24 -30.04
C ASP A 49 -13.55 -2.55 -30.38
N ASP A 50 -12.91 -1.70 -31.20
CA ASP A 50 -11.49 -1.85 -31.52
C ASP A 50 -10.62 -1.27 -30.40
N ALA A 51 -9.97 -2.16 -29.66
CA ALA A 51 -9.09 -1.82 -28.55
C ALA A 51 -7.94 -0.85 -28.91
N ARG A 52 -7.50 -0.79 -30.18
CA ARG A 52 -6.46 0.16 -30.61
C ARG A 52 -7.02 1.56 -30.77
N ILE A 53 -8.21 1.68 -31.35
CA ILE A 53 -8.91 2.95 -31.53
C ILE A 53 -9.29 3.48 -30.14
N GLU A 54 -9.88 2.64 -29.30
CA GLU A 54 -10.22 2.96 -27.91
C GLU A 54 -8.98 3.48 -27.15
N PHE A 55 -7.84 2.79 -27.27
CA PHE A 55 -6.61 3.22 -26.60
C PHE A 55 -6.10 4.58 -27.11
N GLN A 56 -6.24 4.88 -28.41
CA GLN A 56 -5.87 6.18 -28.96
C GLN A 56 -6.78 7.30 -28.45
N GLN A 57 -8.10 7.08 -28.44
CA GLN A 57 -9.08 8.04 -27.92
C GLN A 57 -8.87 8.28 -26.42
N LEU A 58 -8.65 7.22 -25.63
CA LEU A 58 -8.31 7.33 -24.21
C LEU A 58 -7.02 8.12 -24.00
N CYS A 59 -5.96 7.87 -24.79
CA CYS A 59 -4.74 8.66 -24.71
C CYS A 59 -5.02 10.14 -24.96
N GLN A 60 -5.81 10.47 -25.98
CA GLN A 60 -6.14 11.86 -26.31
C GLN A 60 -6.92 12.52 -25.16
N ALA A 61 -7.96 11.84 -24.66
CA ALA A 61 -8.76 12.34 -23.55
C ALA A 61 -7.93 12.56 -22.26
N LEU A 62 -6.94 11.71 -21.98
CA LEU A 62 -6.03 11.89 -20.84
C LEU A 62 -5.11 13.11 -20.99
N ILE A 63 -4.75 13.49 -22.22
CA ILE A 63 -3.96 14.69 -22.51
C ILE A 63 -4.81 15.94 -22.29
N GLU A 64 -6.09 15.88 -22.65
CA GLU A 64 -7.04 16.98 -22.57
C GLU A 64 -7.64 17.17 -21.16
N ASP A 65 -7.52 16.17 -20.27
CA ASP A 65 -7.99 16.26 -18.89
C ASP A 65 -7.13 17.25 -18.05
N SER A 66 -7.64 18.48 -17.96
CA SER A 66 -7.01 19.56 -17.20
C SER A 66 -6.89 19.29 -15.70
N GLU A 67 -7.85 18.59 -15.07
CA GLU A 67 -7.83 18.27 -13.65
C GLU A 67 -6.72 17.25 -13.35
N ARG A 68 -6.59 16.23 -14.20
CA ARG A 68 -5.53 15.23 -14.14
C ARG A 68 -4.15 15.88 -14.35
N ASN A 69 -4.01 16.73 -15.35
CA ASN A 69 -2.74 17.42 -15.60
C ASN A 69 -2.35 18.39 -14.48
N ARG A 70 -3.35 19.05 -13.86
CA ARG A 70 -3.12 19.88 -12.67
C ARG A 70 -2.66 19.04 -11.48
N LEU A 71 -3.25 17.87 -11.26
CA LEU A 71 -2.80 16.91 -10.24
C LEU A 71 -1.33 16.53 -10.46
N ILE A 72 -0.96 16.19 -11.70
CA ILE A 72 0.42 15.84 -12.08
C ILE A 72 1.38 16.97 -11.71
N ILE A 73 1.09 18.18 -12.17
CA ILE A 73 2.00 19.31 -11.98
C ILE A 73 2.09 19.76 -10.53
N ASN A 74 0.99 19.70 -9.76
CA ASN A 74 1.05 19.95 -8.32
C ASN A 74 1.98 18.97 -7.59
N ASP A 75 1.92 17.68 -7.94
CA ASP A 75 2.81 16.67 -7.35
C ASP A 75 4.28 16.91 -7.78
N VAL A 76 4.53 17.33 -9.02
CA VAL A 76 5.87 17.71 -9.51
C VAL A 76 6.41 18.91 -8.74
N VAL A 77 5.63 19.99 -8.62
CA VAL A 77 6.01 21.21 -7.90
C VAL A 77 6.37 20.87 -6.46
N ARG A 78 5.56 20.03 -5.80
CA ARG A 78 5.84 19.56 -4.44
C ARG A 78 7.16 18.76 -4.37
N SER A 79 7.40 17.88 -5.34
CA SER A 79 8.64 17.10 -5.39
C SER A 79 9.87 18.01 -5.53
N VAL A 80 9.80 19.02 -6.40
CA VAL A 80 10.86 20.03 -6.53
C VAL A 80 11.05 20.82 -5.23
N SER A 81 9.97 21.23 -4.56
CA SER A 81 10.07 21.95 -3.28
C SER A 81 10.65 21.10 -2.15
N ASP A 82 10.47 19.77 -2.20
CA ASP A 82 11.10 18.81 -1.29
C ASP A 82 12.60 18.60 -1.58
N GLY A 83 13.17 19.32 -2.57
CA GLY A 83 14.58 19.22 -2.97
C GLY A 83 14.91 17.97 -3.79
N ARG A 84 13.90 17.30 -4.35
CA ARG A 84 14.08 16.12 -5.21
C ARG A 84 14.48 16.50 -6.64
N SER A 85 14.88 15.50 -7.43
CA SER A 85 15.23 15.63 -8.85
C SER A 85 14.26 14.83 -9.74
N PRO A 86 13.14 15.42 -10.17
CA PRO A 86 12.12 14.75 -10.98
C PRO A 86 12.50 14.48 -12.44
N LEU A 87 12.08 13.31 -12.91
CA LEU A 87 11.91 12.95 -14.32
C LEU A 87 10.41 12.75 -14.59
N ILE A 88 9.87 13.47 -15.57
CA ILE A 88 8.50 13.29 -16.07
C ILE A 88 8.57 12.54 -17.39
N ILE A 89 7.82 11.44 -17.52
CA ILE A 89 7.72 10.65 -18.75
C ILE A 89 6.30 10.69 -19.27
N THR A 90 6.18 11.10 -20.54
CA THR A 90 4.97 10.97 -21.36
C THR A 90 5.28 10.23 -22.67
N GLU A 91 4.29 9.62 -23.31
CA GLU A 91 4.46 8.93 -24.60
C GLU A 91 4.06 9.79 -25.81
N ARG A 92 3.54 10.99 -25.57
CA ARG A 92 2.93 11.84 -26.61
C ARG A 92 3.56 13.23 -26.60
N THR A 93 3.98 13.70 -27.78
CA THR A 93 4.58 15.04 -27.93
C THR A 93 3.61 16.14 -27.52
N GLU A 94 2.33 16.02 -27.88
CA GLU A 94 1.29 16.99 -27.50
C GLU A 94 1.18 17.14 -25.97
N HIS A 95 1.26 16.03 -25.24
CA HIS A 95 1.26 16.05 -23.78
C HIS A 95 2.53 16.66 -23.20
N LEU A 96 3.68 16.39 -23.82
CA LEU A 96 4.96 16.99 -23.44
C LEU A 96 4.88 18.51 -23.55
N GLU A 97 4.34 19.04 -24.65
CA GLU A 97 4.14 20.47 -24.85
C GLU A 97 3.15 21.06 -23.84
N TYR A 98 2.06 20.33 -23.54
CA TYR A 98 1.08 20.75 -22.54
C TYR A 98 1.70 20.84 -21.13
N LEU A 99 2.42 19.81 -20.70
CA LEU A 99 3.10 19.79 -19.40
C LEU A 99 4.22 20.83 -19.33
N SER A 100 4.91 21.09 -20.44
CA SER A 100 5.92 22.16 -20.54
C SER A 100 5.31 23.53 -20.21
N LYS A 101 4.18 23.87 -20.84
CA LYS A 101 3.46 25.13 -20.57
C LYS A 101 3.02 25.25 -19.11
N LEU A 102 2.58 24.15 -18.50
CA LEU A 102 2.26 24.16 -17.08
C LEU A 102 3.51 24.40 -16.23
N LEU A 103 4.64 23.75 -16.52
CA LEU A 103 5.89 23.99 -15.78
C LEU A 103 6.34 25.47 -15.88
N GLU A 104 6.20 26.09 -17.06
CA GLU A 104 6.44 27.53 -17.24
C GLU A 104 5.52 28.39 -16.35
N GLN A 105 4.22 28.06 -16.28
CA GLN A 105 3.25 28.77 -15.43
C GLN A 105 3.60 28.71 -13.94
N TYR A 106 4.14 27.58 -13.47
CA TYR A 106 4.61 27.42 -12.09
C TYR A 106 6.06 27.90 -11.89
N ASN A 107 6.67 28.52 -12.90
CA ASN A 107 8.05 29.02 -12.88
C ASN A 107 9.09 27.95 -12.49
N ILE A 108 8.82 26.70 -12.87
CA ILE A 108 9.73 25.57 -12.65
C ILE A 108 10.71 25.53 -13.82
N ARG A 109 12.01 25.55 -13.53
CA ARG A 109 13.04 25.35 -14.57
C ARG A 109 13.05 23.89 -14.98
N TYR A 110 12.90 23.60 -16.28
CA TYR A 110 12.91 22.25 -16.80
C TYR A 110 13.71 22.15 -18.10
N ILE A 111 13.98 20.91 -18.50
CA ILE A 111 14.56 20.58 -19.79
C ILE A 111 13.68 19.55 -20.51
N CYS A 112 13.48 19.75 -21.81
CA CYS A 112 12.71 18.83 -22.65
C CYS A 112 13.61 17.93 -23.49
N LEU A 113 13.38 16.62 -23.39
CA LEU A 113 14.11 15.60 -24.13
C LEU A 113 13.14 14.74 -24.95
N GLN A 114 13.05 15.04 -26.24
CA GLN A 114 12.13 14.39 -27.17
C GLN A 114 12.86 13.49 -28.17
N GLY A 115 12.27 12.34 -28.49
CA GLY A 115 12.73 11.50 -29.60
C GLY A 115 12.69 12.27 -30.92
N GLY A 116 13.79 12.26 -31.68
CA GLY A 116 13.93 13.00 -32.94
C GLY A 116 14.66 14.35 -32.84
N MET A 117 15.13 14.75 -31.65
CA MET A 117 16.05 15.89 -31.52
C MET A 117 17.38 15.64 -32.25
N GLY A 118 17.86 16.64 -33.00
CA GLY A 118 19.18 16.57 -33.63
C GLY A 118 20.30 16.51 -32.60
N LYS A 119 21.38 15.77 -32.90
CA LYS A 119 22.51 15.50 -31.98
C LYS A 119 23.05 16.74 -31.26
N LYS A 120 23.11 17.88 -31.95
CA LYS A 120 23.60 19.15 -31.40
C LYS A 120 22.69 19.72 -30.30
N ARG A 121 21.39 19.82 -30.55
CA ARG A 121 20.41 20.30 -29.55
C ARG A 121 20.34 19.37 -28.34
N LEU A 122 20.50 18.07 -28.56
CA LEU A 122 20.55 17.11 -27.48
C LEU A 122 21.81 17.31 -26.61
N ALA A 123 22.98 17.49 -27.23
CA ALA A 123 24.20 17.78 -26.49
C ALA A 123 24.08 19.07 -25.67
N GLU A 124 23.57 20.15 -26.28
CA GLU A 124 23.32 21.43 -25.59
C GLU A 124 22.36 21.29 -24.40
N ALA A 125 21.32 20.47 -24.55
CA ALA A 125 20.39 20.17 -23.48
C ALA A 125 21.09 19.40 -22.34
N LEU A 126 21.84 18.35 -22.65
CA LEU A 126 22.54 17.55 -21.64
C LEU A 126 23.61 18.34 -20.87
N THR A 127 24.28 19.30 -21.51
CA THR A 127 25.25 20.19 -20.82
C THR A 127 24.60 21.00 -19.70
N GLN A 128 23.30 21.34 -19.79
CA GLN A 128 22.59 22.05 -18.72
C GLN A 128 22.39 21.19 -17.45
N LEU A 129 22.53 19.87 -17.56
CA LEU A 129 22.41 18.93 -16.45
C LEU A 129 23.75 18.64 -15.75
N GLU A 130 24.87 19.21 -16.23
CA GLU A 130 26.20 18.98 -15.66
C GLU A 130 26.33 19.61 -14.25
N PRO A 131 27.12 18.99 -13.34
CA PRO A 131 27.25 19.43 -11.94
C PRO A 131 27.76 20.87 -11.78
N ASP A 132 28.65 21.30 -12.67
CA ASP A 132 29.29 22.63 -12.63
C ASP A 132 28.30 23.76 -12.96
N ALA A 133 27.11 23.43 -13.49
CA ALA A 133 26.01 24.35 -13.74
C ALA A 133 25.10 24.55 -12.52
N ALA A 134 25.53 24.23 -11.28
CA ALA A 134 24.70 24.18 -10.07
C ALA A 134 23.81 25.41 -9.80
N SER A 135 24.18 26.61 -10.27
CA SER A 135 23.33 27.82 -10.15
C SER A 135 22.19 27.87 -11.20
N GLN A 136 22.31 27.13 -12.30
CA GLN A 136 21.44 27.15 -13.48
C GLN A 136 20.82 25.79 -13.86
N ARG A 137 21.11 24.71 -13.11
CA ARG A 137 20.62 23.37 -13.42
C ARG A 137 19.08 23.31 -13.47
N PRO A 138 18.48 22.68 -14.50
CA PRO A 138 17.05 22.40 -14.54
C PRO A 138 16.62 21.62 -13.30
N ALA A 139 15.49 22.00 -12.71
CA ALA A 139 14.90 21.29 -11.59
C ALA A 139 14.19 20.01 -12.04
N VAL A 140 13.72 19.96 -13.28
CA VAL A 140 12.91 18.85 -13.82
C VAL A 140 13.41 18.44 -15.20
N VAL A 141 13.49 17.14 -15.44
CA VAL A 141 13.65 16.57 -16.78
C VAL A 141 12.29 16.12 -17.28
N LEU A 142 11.84 16.62 -18.43
CA LEU A 142 10.61 16.21 -19.09
C LEU A 142 10.96 15.50 -20.40
N ALA A 143 10.52 14.24 -20.55
CA ALA A 143 10.97 13.42 -21.67
C ALA A 143 9.87 12.55 -22.28
N THR A 144 10.07 12.21 -23.55
CA THR A 144 9.30 11.13 -24.20
C THR A 144 9.89 9.76 -23.87
N GLY A 145 9.04 8.74 -23.71
CA GLY A 145 9.46 7.37 -23.36
C GLY A 145 10.57 6.78 -24.24
N ARG A 146 10.48 6.97 -25.57
CA ARG A 146 11.52 6.54 -26.53
C ARG A 146 12.90 7.10 -26.21
N PHE A 147 12.99 8.36 -25.79
CA PHE A 147 14.26 9.00 -25.47
C PHE A 147 14.87 8.43 -24.19
N VAL A 148 14.05 8.19 -23.17
CA VAL A 148 14.48 7.60 -21.90
C VAL A 148 14.96 6.16 -22.08
N GLY A 149 14.53 5.46 -23.13
CA GLY A 149 15.03 4.13 -23.50
C GLY A 149 16.48 4.10 -24.00
N GLU A 150 16.97 5.16 -24.64
CA GLU A 150 18.14 5.11 -25.55
C GLU A 150 19.49 5.57 -24.95
N GLY A 151 19.59 5.78 -23.64
CA GLY A 151 20.90 6.01 -22.99
C GLY A 151 21.04 7.28 -22.14
N PHE A 152 19.92 7.94 -21.79
CA PHE A 152 19.92 9.03 -20.84
C PHE A 152 20.48 8.61 -19.47
N ASP A 153 21.38 9.42 -18.93
CA ASP A 153 22.14 9.16 -17.72
C ASP A 153 22.21 10.43 -16.85
N ASP A 154 21.49 10.43 -15.74
CA ASP A 154 21.61 11.43 -14.69
C ASP A 154 21.50 10.73 -13.34
N SER A 155 22.58 10.78 -12.55
CA SER A 155 22.66 10.11 -11.25
C SER A 155 21.81 10.79 -10.17
N GLN A 156 21.46 12.07 -10.34
CA GLN A 156 20.70 12.82 -9.35
C GLN A 156 19.21 12.47 -9.34
N LEU A 157 18.68 11.94 -10.45
CA LEU A 157 17.26 11.57 -10.55
C LEU A 157 16.83 10.61 -9.46
N ASP A 158 15.87 11.02 -8.64
CA ASP A 158 15.33 10.23 -7.53
C ASP A 158 13.81 10.03 -7.63
N THR A 159 13.13 10.77 -8.51
CA THR A 159 11.67 10.76 -8.62
C THR A 159 11.26 10.63 -10.08
N LEU A 160 10.37 9.69 -10.39
CA LEU A 160 9.79 9.50 -11.72
C LEU A 160 8.28 9.76 -11.68
N PHE A 161 7.77 10.48 -12.67
CA PHE A 161 6.34 10.69 -12.91
C PHE A 161 5.93 9.96 -14.19
N VAL A 162 5.11 8.92 -14.08
CA VAL A 162 4.57 8.17 -15.22
C VAL A 162 3.20 8.75 -15.57
N THR A 163 3.15 9.66 -16.54
CA THR A 163 1.95 10.46 -16.80
C THR A 163 1.01 9.87 -17.84
N MET A 164 1.45 8.84 -18.58
CA MET A 164 0.66 8.18 -19.63
C MET A 164 0.54 6.67 -19.38
N PRO A 165 -0.54 6.03 -19.87
CA PRO A 165 -0.76 4.60 -19.68
C PRO A 165 0.26 3.78 -20.47
N VAL A 166 1.13 3.08 -19.74
CA VAL A 166 2.07 2.09 -20.27
C VAL A 166 1.76 0.73 -19.63
N SER A 167 2.01 -0.37 -20.34
CA SER A 167 1.73 -1.72 -19.80
C SER A 167 2.82 -2.76 -20.07
N TRP A 168 3.88 -2.41 -20.79
CA TRP A 168 4.95 -3.34 -21.10
C TRP A 168 5.97 -3.39 -19.96
N ARG A 169 6.18 -4.57 -19.38
CA ARG A 169 6.92 -4.74 -18.11
C ARG A 169 8.34 -4.19 -18.14
N GLY A 170 9.11 -4.42 -19.19
CA GLY A 170 10.47 -3.88 -19.23
C GLY A 170 10.55 -2.42 -19.69
N THR A 171 9.46 -1.79 -20.15
CA THR A 171 9.40 -0.33 -20.34
C THR A 171 9.33 0.29 -18.95
N ILE A 172 8.50 -0.27 -18.07
CA ILE A 172 8.48 0.08 -16.65
C ILE A 172 9.84 -0.17 -16.01
N ALA A 173 10.49 -1.30 -16.27
CA ALA A 173 11.84 -1.56 -15.75
C ALA A 173 12.89 -0.58 -16.29
N GLN A 174 12.80 -0.19 -17.56
CA GLN A 174 13.68 0.83 -18.15
C GLN A 174 13.47 2.19 -17.48
N TYR A 175 12.23 2.61 -17.27
CA TYR A 175 11.92 3.90 -16.63
C TYR A 175 12.39 3.92 -15.18
N ALA A 176 12.00 2.89 -14.41
CA ALA A 176 12.40 2.74 -13.02
C ALA A 176 13.92 2.63 -12.85
N GLY A 177 14.60 1.96 -13.78
CA GLY A 177 16.05 1.79 -13.80
C GLY A 177 16.82 3.11 -13.94
N ARG A 178 16.22 4.16 -14.49
CA ARG A 178 16.87 5.49 -14.59
C ARG A 178 17.10 6.13 -13.22
N LEU A 179 16.32 5.76 -12.22
CA LEU A 179 16.48 6.28 -10.87
C LEU A 179 17.53 5.52 -10.05
N HIS A 180 17.97 4.34 -10.51
CA HIS A 180 18.77 3.40 -9.71
C HIS A 180 20.26 3.71 -9.65
N ARG A 181 20.70 4.84 -10.23
CA ARG A 181 22.10 5.26 -10.18
C ARG A 181 22.44 5.80 -8.79
N LEU A 182 23.61 5.42 -8.27
CA LEU A 182 24.07 5.85 -6.95
C LEU A 182 24.38 7.36 -6.95
N HIS A 183 23.97 8.04 -5.89
CA HIS A 183 24.28 9.44 -5.63
C HIS A 183 24.24 9.68 -4.12
N GLU A 184 25.15 10.50 -3.56
CA GLU A 184 25.32 10.64 -2.10
C GLU A 184 24.07 11.15 -1.37
N SER A 185 23.26 11.98 -2.02
CA SER A 185 22.01 12.51 -1.46
C SER A 185 20.81 11.55 -1.54
N LYS A 186 20.93 10.43 -2.27
CA LYS A 186 19.80 9.56 -2.62
C LYS A 186 19.57 8.49 -1.56
N LYS A 187 18.56 8.73 -0.72
CA LYS A 187 18.11 7.78 0.32
C LYS A 187 16.82 7.04 -0.04
N VAL A 188 15.99 7.65 -0.87
CA VAL A 188 14.69 7.11 -1.30
C VAL A 188 14.50 7.43 -2.77
N VAL A 189 14.04 6.45 -3.53
CA VAL A 189 13.64 6.58 -4.92
C VAL A 189 12.13 6.38 -5.03
N GLN A 190 11.45 7.26 -5.76
CA GLN A 190 9.99 7.30 -5.82
C GLN A 190 9.46 7.32 -7.27
N ILE A 191 8.37 6.61 -7.51
CA ILE A 191 7.62 6.65 -8.77
C ILE A 191 6.21 7.11 -8.48
N TYR A 192 5.76 8.21 -9.08
CA TYR A 192 4.36 8.60 -9.11
C TYR A 192 3.68 7.97 -10.32
N ASP A 193 2.71 7.09 -10.07
CA ASP A 193 1.91 6.42 -11.12
C ASP A 193 0.46 6.90 -11.07
N TYR A 194 0.02 7.61 -12.11
CA TYR A 194 -1.35 8.12 -12.19
C TYR A 194 -2.30 7.00 -12.64
N ALA A 195 -3.17 6.58 -11.72
CA ALA A 195 -4.04 5.42 -11.88
C ALA A 195 -5.46 5.86 -12.28
N ASP A 196 -5.75 5.72 -13.56
CA ASP A 196 -7.05 6.01 -14.18
C ASP A 196 -7.99 4.78 -14.05
N LEU A 197 -8.54 4.57 -12.85
CA LEU A 197 -9.20 3.30 -12.47
C LEU A 197 -10.66 3.17 -12.94
N ASP A 198 -11.32 4.28 -13.26
CA ASP A 198 -12.71 4.30 -13.71
C ASP A 198 -12.89 3.82 -15.16
N THR A 199 -11.79 3.50 -15.87
CA THR A 199 -11.80 2.92 -17.22
C THR A 199 -11.21 1.50 -17.19
N SER A 200 -12.00 0.49 -17.56
CA SER A 200 -11.63 -0.93 -17.52
C SER A 200 -10.30 -1.25 -18.23
N MET A 201 -10.04 -0.63 -19.39
CA MET A 201 -8.79 -0.83 -20.12
C MET A 201 -7.58 -0.29 -19.34
N LEU A 202 -7.68 0.92 -18.81
CA LEU A 202 -6.61 1.61 -18.08
C LEU A 202 -6.35 0.97 -16.71
N ALA A 203 -7.39 0.51 -16.02
CA ALA A 203 -7.28 -0.27 -14.78
C ALA A 203 -6.45 -1.55 -15.00
N ARG A 204 -6.75 -2.32 -16.05
CA ARG A 204 -5.94 -3.51 -16.43
C ARG A 204 -4.49 -3.16 -16.78
N MET A 205 -4.25 -2.00 -17.38
CA MET A 205 -2.89 -1.54 -17.67
C MET A 205 -2.15 -1.17 -16.39
N PHE A 206 -2.83 -0.54 -15.44
CA PHE A 206 -2.30 -0.24 -14.10
C PHE A 206 -1.89 -1.53 -13.37
N ASP A 207 -2.73 -2.57 -13.35
CA ASP A 207 -2.38 -3.87 -12.75
C ASP A 207 -1.08 -4.45 -13.35
N LYS A 208 -0.90 -4.31 -14.66
CA LYS A 208 0.34 -4.73 -15.35
C LYS A 208 1.55 -3.90 -14.94
N ARG A 209 1.38 -2.59 -14.70
CA ARG A 209 2.44 -1.71 -14.18
C ARG A 209 2.82 -2.09 -12.76
N CYS A 210 1.85 -2.32 -11.87
CA CYS A 210 2.07 -2.80 -10.51
C CYS A 210 2.96 -4.05 -10.49
N ALA A 211 2.59 -5.07 -11.28
CA ALA A 211 3.41 -6.28 -11.43
C ALA A 211 4.81 -6.00 -12.01
N GLY A 212 4.95 -4.95 -12.82
CA GLY A 212 6.24 -4.48 -13.34
C GLY A 212 7.12 -3.84 -12.25
N TYR A 213 6.54 -2.96 -11.42
CA TYR A 213 7.23 -2.31 -10.32
C TYR A 213 7.73 -3.31 -9.27
N GLU A 214 6.88 -4.25 -8.86
CA GLU A 214 7.21 -5.31 -7.91
C GLU A 214 8.35 -6.19 -8.42
N ALA A 215 8.33 -6.53 -9.72
CA ALA A 215 9.38 -7.32 -10.35
C ALA A 215 10.76 -6.62 -10.32
N VAL A 216 10.76 -5.29 -10.26
CA VAL A 216 11.96 -4.44 -10.18
C VAL A 216 12.35 -4.14 -8.72
N GLY A 217 11.53 -4.56 -7.75
CA GLY A 217 11.80 -4.44 -6.32
C GLY A 217 11.23 -3.17 -5.66
N TYR A 218 10.26 -2.50 -6.29
CA TYR A 218 9.56 -1.38 -5.67
C TYR A 218 8.42 -1.86 -4.77
N SER A 219 8.25 -1.18 -3.63
CA SER A 219 7.05 -1.30 -2.80
C SER A 219 6.00 -0.29 -3.26
N ILE A 220 4.80 -0.76 -3.56
CA ILE A 220 3.70 0.10 -4.00
C ILE A 220 2.98 0.65 -2.76
N LEU A 221 2.81 1.96 -2.72
CA LEU A 221 2.17 2.75 -1.68
C LEU A 221 0.91 3.40 -2.29
N LEU A 222 -0.23 3.20 -1.63
CA LEU A 222 -1.43 3.98 -1.91
C LEU A 222 -1.42 5.23 -1.01
N PRO A 223 -1.66 6.43 -1.55
CA PRO A 223 -1.85 7.62 -0.74
C PRO A 223 -3.12 7.43 0.07
N ALA A 224 -3.12 8.01 1.27
CA ALA A 224 -4.24 8.00 2.19
C ALA A 224 -5.58 8.48 1.61
N SER A 225 -5.57 9.18 0.48
CA SER A 225 -6.75 9.61 -0.26
C SER A 225 -7.53 8.48 -0.94
N ALA A 226 -7.00 7.25 -1.00
CA ALA A 226 -7.66 6.12 -1.67
C ALA A 226 -8.78 5.46 -0.83
N LEU A 227 -8.83 5.72 0.48
CA LEU A 227 -9.86 5.22 1.39
C LEU A 227 -10.36 6.37 2.28
N PRO A 228 -11.38 7.13 1.84
CA PRO A 228 -11.99 8.18 2.66
C PRO A 228 -12.37 7.64 4.04
N GLY A 229 -11.83 8.24 5.10
CA GLY A 229 -12.06 7.84 6.50
C GLY A 229 -10.94 7.01 7.15
N TRP A 230 -9.89 6.62 6.41
CA TRP A 230 -8.67 6.05 7.01
C TRP A 230 -7.65 7.15 7.41
N PRO A 231 -6.95 7.06 8.56
CA PRO A 231 -5.97 8.06 8.98
C PRO A 231 -4.79 8.19 8.01
N GLN A 232 -4.42 9.42 7.65
CA GLN A 232 -3.46 9.65 6.57
C GLN A 232 -2.02 9.29 6.89
N SER A 233 -1.67 9.34 8.16
CA SER A 233 -0.34 9.03 8.69
C SER A 233 -0.07 7.54 8.79
N VAL A 234 -1.10 6.68 8.74
CA VAL A 234 -0.96 5.23 8.92
C VAL A 234 -0.97 4.51 7.58
N PRO A 235 0.19 3.99 7.10
CA PRO A 235 0.28 3.33 5.80
C PRO A 235 -0.41 1.96 5.82
N LEU A 236 -1.07 1.60 4.71
CA LEU A 236 -1.66 0.28 4.49
C LEU A 236 -0.82 -0.54 3.50
N PRO A 237 -0.60 -1.86 3.75
CA PRO A 237 0.07 -2.74 2.79
C PRO A 237 -0.77 -2.91 1.53
N VAL A 238 -0.11 -2.89 0.38
CA VAL A 238 -0.76 -3.07 -0.94
C VAL A 238 -0.61 -4.49 -1.47
N ASP A 239 0.10 -5.36 -0.73
CA ASP A 239 0.25 -6.78 -1.07
C ASP A 239 -1.13 -7.42 -1.31
N PRO A 240 -1.36 -8.11 -2.45
CA PRO A 240 -2.65 -8.68 -2.78
C PRO A 240 -3.18 -9.70 -1.76
N ALA A 241 -2.29 -10.45 -1.10
CA ALA A 241 -2.69 -11.39 -0.06
C ALA A 241 -3.11 -10.64 1.21
N TRP A 242 -2.37 -9.60 1.60
CA TRP A 242 -2.78 -8.72 2.70
C TRP A 242 -4.14 -8.06 2.40
N LYS A 243 -4.31 -7.47 1.22
CA LYS A 243 -5.58 -6.82 0.84
C LYS A 243 -6.74 -7.81 0.83
N LYS A 244 -6.52 -9.03 0.33
CA LYS A 244 -7.52 -10.11 0.36
C LYS A 244 -7.93 -10.43 1.80
N ASP A 245 -6.96 -10.55 2.69
CA ASP A 245 -7.19 -10.99 4.07
C ASP A 245 -7.75 -9.87 4.99
N TYR A 246 -7.44 -8.60 4.72
CA TYR A 246 -7.70 -7.50 5.68
C TYR A 246 -8.63 -6.41 5.15
N SER A 247 -9.01 -6.42 3.87
CA SER A 247 -9.87 -5.35 3.30
C SER A 247 -11.27 -5.28 3.93
N GLY A 248 -11.82 -6.41 4.41
CA GLY A 248 -13.08 -6.42 5.16
C GLY A 248 -12.96 -5.64 6.46
N SER A 249 -11.93 -5.94 7.26
CA SER A 249 -11.64 -5.29 8.52
C SER A 249 -11.37 -3.80 8.37
N VAL A 250 -10.58 -3.40 7.36
CA VAL A 250 -10.31 -1.98 7.07
C VAL A 250 -11.59 -1.23 6.73
N LYS A 251 -12.47 -1.81 5.89
CA LYS A 251 -13.78 -1.21 5.58
C LYS A 251 -14.63 -1.03 6.82
N ARG A 252 -14.67 -2.03 7.71
CA ARG A 252 -15.42 -1.95 8.97
C ARG A 252 -14.88 -0.87 9.90
N LEU A 253 -13.55 -0.77 10.03
CA LEU A 253 -12.90 0.28 10.82
C LEU A 253 -13.25 1.68 10.31
N ILE A 254 -13.23 1.89 8.99
CA ILE A 254 -13.65 3.15 8.37
C ILE A 254 -15.12 3.43 8.65
N GLN A 255 -16.00 2.45 8.44
CA GLN A 255 -17.45 2.59 8.60
C GLN A 255 -17.83 3.00 10.03
N ASP A 256 -17.21 2.38 11.02
CA ASP A 256 -17.52 2.62 12.42
C ASP A 256 -16.73 3.80 13.02
N GLY A 257 -15.82 4.42 12.26
CA GLY A 257 -14.88 5.42 12.74
C GLY A 257 -13.58 4.82 13.28
N VAL A 258 -12.46 5.35 12.76
CA VAL A 258 -11.10 4.95 13.14
C VAL A 258 -10.23 6.20 13.34
N ASP A 259 -9.53 6.26 14.47
CA ASP A 259 -8.51 7.25 14.75
C ASP A 259 -7.11 6.69 14.48
N GLU A 260 -6.11 7.57 14.46
CA GLU A 260 -4.72 7.20 14.18
C GLU A 260 -4.17 6.12 15.16
N PRO A 261 -4.33 6.25 16.49
CA PRO A 261 -3.88 5.20 17.41
C PRO A 261 -4.54 3.83 17.18
N LEU A 262 -5.83 3.79 16.85
CA LEU A 262 -6.51 2.53 16.55
C LEU A 262 -6.00 1.91 15.24
N ALA A 263 -5.74 2.74 14.23
CA ALA A 263 -5.17 2.30 12.96
C ALA A 263 -3.74 1.73 13.12
N GLU A 264 -2.90 2.35 13.95
CA GLU A 264 -1.55 1.82 14.26
C GLU A 264 -1.63 0.46 14.96
N LEU A 265 -2.50 0.32 15.96
CA LEU A 265 -2.71 -0.94 16.66
C LEU A 265 -3.22 -2.04 15.71
N PHE A 266 -4.12 -1.70 14.78
CA PHE A 266 -4.55 -2.63 13.73
C PHE A 266 -3.37 -3.09 12.87
N MET A 267 -2.50 -2.15 12.46
CA MET A 267 -1.33 -2.47 11.66
C MET A 267 -0.36 -3.40 12.38
N HIS A 268 -0.17 -3.23 13.69
CA HIS A 268 0.62 -4.15 14.50
C HIS A 268 -0.04 -5.53 14.63
N ALA A 269 -1.36 -5.59 14.81
CA ALA A 269 -2.11 -6.85 14.89
C ALA A 269 -2.23 -7.60 13.53
N ALA A 270 -2.05 -6.90 12.41
CA ALA A 270 -2.11 -7.46 11.05
C ALA A 270 -0.74 -7.88 10.49
N GLN A 271 0.35 -7.68 11.23
CA GLN A 271 1.68 -8.14 10.85
C GLN A 271 1.84 -9.66 11.05
N PRO A 272 2.61 -10.35 10.18
CA PRO A 272 2.99 -11.73 10.43
C PRO A 272 3.75 -11.82 11.76
N PRO A 273 3.44 -12.80 12.62
CA PRO A 273 4.11 -12.92 13.92
C PRO A 273 5.55 -13.41 13.73
N ASP A 274 6.52 -12.51 13.86
CA ASP A 274 7.92 -12.90 14.10
C ASP A 274 8.08 -13.45 15.54
N ASP A 275 7.24 -12.97 16.46
CA ASP A 275 7.12 -13.40 17.86
C ASP A 275 5.62 -13.52 18.22
N VAL A 276 5.21 -14.72 18.61
CA VAL A 276 3.80 -15.05 18.90
C VAL A 276 3.29 -14.33 20.14
N THR A 277 4.13 -14.11 21.14
CA THR A 277 3.72 -13.41 22.37
C THR A 277 3.46 -11.94 22.08
N ARG A 278 4.34 -11.30 21.31
CA ARG A 278 4.18 -9.92 20.88
C ARG A 278 2.95 -9.72 19.99
N ALA A 279 2.68 -10.65 19.08
CA ALA A 279 1.50 -10.61 18.22
C ALA A 279 0.20 -10.73 19.03
N ARG A 280 0.18 -11.60 20.06
CA ARG A 280 -0.96 -11.71 20.97
C ARG A 280 -1.23 -10.39 21.70
N SER A 281 -0.21 -9.78 22.30
CA SER A 281 -0.37 -8.49 23.00
C SER A 281 -0.82 -7.35 22.06
N ALA A 282 -0.39 -7.35 20.80
CA ALA A 282 -0.84 -6.38 19.80
C ALA A 282 -2.34 -6.56 19.46
N SER A 283 -2.80 -7.80 19.25
CA SER A 283 -4.22 -8.09 19.00
C SER A 283 -5.10 -7.78 20.22
N GLU A 284 -4.62 -8.06 21.42
CA GLU A 284 -5.29 -7.70 22.69
C GLU A 284 -5.48 -6.18 22.80
N ALA A 285 -4.40 -5.41 22.63
CA ALA A 285 -4.45 -3.94 22.69
C ALA A 285 -5.36 -3.35 21.60
N PHE A 286 -5.28 -3.87 20.38
CA PHE A 286 -6.14 -3.46 19.28
C PHE A 286 -7.62 -3.73 19.56
N LEU A 287 -7.99 -4.95 19.98
CA LEU A 287 -9.37 -5.30 20.27
C LEU A 287 -9.92 -4.49 21.44
N HIS A 288 -9.12 -4.26 22.49
CA HIS A 288 -9.53 -3.43 23.63
C HIS A 288 -9.86 -2.00 23.20
N LYS A 289 -8.93 -1.34 22.50
CA LYS A 289 -9.14 0.01 21.97
C LYS A 289 -10.36 0.07 21.05
N ARG A 290 -10.59 -0.98 20.26
CA ARG A 290 -11.74 -1.08 19.35
C ARG A 290 -13.07 -1.22 20.09
N LEU A 291 -13.13 -2.01 21.16
CA LEU A 291 -14.33 -2.14 21.99
C LEU A 291 -14.62 -0.83 22.75
N GLU A 292 -13.58 -0.11 23.16
CA GLU A 292 -13.70 1.21 23.80
C GLU A 292 -14.11 2.33 22.83
N SER A 293 -13.85 2.20 21.53
CA SER A 293 -14.27 3.18 20.53
C SER A 293 -15.74 3.05 20.12
N LEU A 294 -16.44 1.99 20.52
CA LEU A 294 -17.80 1.67 20.12
C LEU A 294 -18.80 1.95 21.24
N ASP A 295 -19.87 2.71 20.97
CA ASP A 295 -20.88 3.08 21.98
C ASP A 295 -21.54 1.88 22.68
N LEU A 296 -21.70 0.75 21.97
CA LEU A 296 -22.36 -0.44 22.52
C LEU A 296 -21.52 -1.18 23.56
N THR A 297 -20.19 -1.03 23.51
CA THR A 297 -19.20 -1.82 24.28
C THR A 297 -18.23 -0.98 25.10
N LYS A 298 -18.21 0.34 24.92
CA LYS A 298 -17.36 1.26 25.68
C LYS A 298 -17.57 1.14 27.19
N GLY A 299 -16.48 1.01 27.94
CA GLY A 299 -16.48 0.88 29.40
C GLY A 299 -16.92 -0.48 29.92
N TYR A 300 -17.17 -1.47 29.06
CA TYR A 300 -17.62 -2.80 29.51
C TYR A 300 -16.47 -3.79 29.72
N PHE A 301 -15.34 -3.65 29.02
CA PHE A 301 -14.30 -4.69 29.00
C PHE A 301 -13.00 -4.22 29.67
N GLN A 302 -12.49 -5.05 30.57
CA GLN A 302 -11.19 -4.90 31.21
C GLN A 302 -10.21 -5.96 30.68
N LEU A 303 -8.97 -5.56 30.42
CA LEU A 303 -7.93 -6.42 29.85
C LEU A 303 -7.15 -7.16 30.95
N ASN A 304 -6.79 -8.42 30.70
CA ASN A 304 -5.88 -9.25 31.52
C ASN A 304 -6.26 -9.28 33.01
N VAL A 305 -7.51 -9.64 33.30
CA VAL A 305 -8.05 -9.63 34.67
C VAL A 305 -7.82 -10.97 35.36
N GLU A 306 -7.30 -10.93 36.59
CA GLU A 306 -7.23 -12.11 37.45
C GLU A 306 -8.52 -12.30 38.26
N LEU A 307 -9.25 -13.37 37.95
CA LEU A 307 -10.40 -13.82 38.72
C LEU A 307 -9.94 -14.68 39.92
N PRO A 308 -10.62 -14.60 41.07
CA PRO A 308 -10.34 -15.43 42.25
C PRO A 308 -10.89 -16.87 42.09
N ILE A 309 -10.61 -17.48 40.94
CA ILE A 309 -11.00 -18.85 40.59
C ILE A 309 -9.72 -19.68 40.49
N PRO A 310 -9.53 -20.71 41.34
CA PRO A 310 -8.33 -21.55 41.28
C PRO A 310 -8.23 -22.34 39.97
N PHE A 311 -7.05 -22.33 39.34
CA PHE A 311 -6.79 -23.04 38.08
C PHE A 311 -5.30 -23.40 37.92
N ASN A 312 -5.00 -24.60 37.39
CA ASN A 312 -3.63 -25.10 37.16
C ASN A 312 -2.65 -24.82 38.33
N GLN A 313 -3.04 -25.21 39.55
CA GLN A 313 -2.27 -25.03 40.79
C GLN A 313 -2.04 -23.57 41.23
N ARG A 314 -2.61 -22.59 40.51
CA ARG A 314 -2.70 -21.19 40.95
C ARG A 314 -4.02 -20.95 41.66
N SER A 315 -4.01 -20.03 42.63
CA SER A 315 -5.21 -19.60 43.37
C SER A 315 -6.11 -18.64 42.57
N ARG A 316 -5.63 -18.17 41.42
CA ARG A 316 -6.30 -17.21 40.54
C ARG A 316 -6.23 -17.67 39.08
N MET A 317 -7.15 -17.16 38.27
CA MET A 317 -7.26 -17.42 36.84
C MET A 317 -7.26 -16.08 36.10
N GLU A 318 -6.27 -15.88 35.23
CA GLU A 318 -6.23 -14.73 34.33
C GLU A 318 -7.15 -14.98 33.11
N VAL A 319 -7.88 -13.96 32.68
CA VAL A 319 -8.69 -13.95 31.45
C VAL A 319 -8.36 -12.72 30.63
N ASP A 320 -8.35 -12.85 29.30
CA ASP A 320 -7.87 -11.77 28.41
C ASP A 320 -8.80 -10.56 28.44
N PHE A 321 -10.12 -10.77 28.38
CA PHE A 321 -11.11 -9.71 28.51
C PHE A 321 -12.23 -10.11 29.44
N LEU A 322 -12.52 -9.26 30.42
CA LEU A 322 -13.62 -9.43 31.36
C LEU A 322 -14.65 -8.30 31.21
N CYS A 323 -15.91 -8.68 31.00
CA CYS A 323 -17.06 -7.83 31.21
C CYS A 323 -17.85 -8.35 32.42
N GLU A 324 -17.47 -7.84 33.59
CA GLU A 324 -18.01 -8.25 34.87
C GLU A 324 -19.53 -8.02 34.99
N PRO A 325 -20.10 -6.86 34.58
CA PRO A 325 -21.54 -6.62 34.71
C PRO A 325 -22.41 -7.58 33.90
N LEU A 326 -21.88 -8.13 32.81
CA LEU A 326 -22.60 -9.07 31.93
C LEU A 326 -22.18 -10.53 32.15
N LYS A 327 -21.23 -10.77 33.07
CA LYS A 327 -20.57 -12.07 33.27
C LYS A 327 -20.16 -12.67 31.92
N LEU A 328 -19.37 -11.93 31.16
CA LEU A 328 -18.87 -12.31 29.85
C LEU A 328 -17.34 -12.27 29.85
N VAL A 329 -16.72 -13.34 29.37
CA VAL A 329 -15.28 -13.46 29.19
C VAL A 329 -14.98 -13.66 27.70
N ILE A 330 -13.96 -12.98 27.18
CA ILE A 330 -13.41 -13.22 25.85
C ILE A 330 -11.96 -13.67 26.02
N GLU A 331 -11.57 -14.75 25.35
CA GLU A 331 -10.19 -15.25 25.28
C GLU A 331 -9.70 -15.25 23.83
N LEU A 332 -8.43 -14.91 23.65
CA LEU A 332 -7.73 -14.86 22.38
C LEU A 332 -6.71 -16.00 22.29
N ASP A 333 -7.06 -17.00 21.49
CA ASP A 333 -6.25 -18.21 21.34
C ASP A 333 -5.25 -18.06 20.19
N GLY A 334 -3.96 -18.21 20.51
CA GLY A 334 -2.91 -18.31 19.50
C GLY A 334 -3.02 -19.61 18.70
N SER A 335 -2.63 -19.60 17.42
CA SER A 335 -2.70 -20.78 16.53
C SER A 335 -1.90 -22.00 17.03
N GLN A 336 -1.00 -21.81 17.99
CA GLN A 336 -0.24 -22.87 18.66
C GLN A 336 -1.10 -23.72 19.60
N HIS A 337 -2.14 -23.14 20.24
CA HIS A 337 -3.04 -23.85 21.16
C HIS A 337 -3.81 -24.98 20.46
N LEU A 338 -4.05 -24.84 19.15
CA LEU A 338 -4.71 -25.86 18.34
C LEU A 338 -3.81 -27.06 18.01
N LYS A 339 -2.49 -26.91 18.14
CA LYS A 339 -1.50 -27.96 17.80
C LYS A 339 -1.10 -28.81 19.01
N ASP A 340 -1.32 -28.33 20.22
CA ASP A 340 -1.02 -29.07 21.46
C ASP A 340 -2.29 -29.55 22.17
N ALA A 341 -2.46 -30.87 22.23
CA ALA A 341 -3.59 -31.50 22.90
C ALA A 341 -3.61 -31.26 24.43
N ALA A 342 -2.47 -30.96 25.08
CA ALA A 342 -2.43 -30.63 26.49
C ALA A 342 -2.95 -29.21 26.75
N ALA A 343 -2.47 -28.23 25.98
CA ALA A 343 -2.99 -26.86 25.98
C ALA A 343 -4.50 -26.82 25.71
N TRP A 344 -4.97 -27.49 24.66
CA TRP A 344 -6.40 -27.56 24.33
C TRP A 344 -7.25 -28.13 25.49
N ARG A 345 -6.81 -29.21 26.15
CA ARG A 345 -7.52 -29.78 27.30
C ARG A 345 -7.52 -28.83 28.50
N SER A 346 -6.43 -28.10 28.70
CA SER A 346 -6.33 -27.07 29.73
C SER A 346 -7.36 -25.96 29.48
N ASP A 347 -7.42 -25.44 28.25
CA ASP A 347 -8.34 -24.36 27.86
C ASP A 347 -9.81 -24.78 28.01
N ARG A 348 -10.18 -26.02 27.64
CA ARG A 348 -11.53 -26.55 27.88
C ARG A 348 -11.88 -26.68 29.37
N ARG A 349 -10.91 -27.01 30.23
CA ARG A 349 -11.15 -27.02 31.69
C ARG A 349 -11.31 -25.61 32.24
N LYS A 350 -10.57 -24.64 31.70
CA LYS A 350 -10.74 -23.21 32.02
C LYS A 350 -12.17 -22.77 31.69
N ASP A 351 -12.65 -23.09 30.49
CA ASP A 351 -14.01 -22.75 30.04
C ASP A 351 -15.09 -23.32 30.97
N LEU A 352 -14.97 -24.60 31.33
CA LEU A 352 -15.92 -25.24 32.23
C LEU A 352 -15.95 -24.56 33.60
N LEU A 353 -14.79 -24.16 34.15
CA LEU A 353 -14.73 -23.45 35.43
C LEU A 353 -15.34 -22.06 35.34
N LEU A 354 -15.09 -21.32 34.27
CA LEU A 354 -15.71 -20.01 34.02
C LEU A 354 -17.24 -20.16 33.93
N GLN A 355 -17.74 -21.14 33.19
CA GLN A 355 -19.18 -21.42 33.07
C GLN A 355 -19.82 -21.81 34.40
N ARG A 356 -19.14 -22.62 35.23
CA ARG A 356 -19.62 -22.95 36.60
C ARG A 356 -19.68 -21.72 37.53
N ASN A 357 -18.96 -20.66 37.18
CA ASN A 357 -19.00 -19.36 37.86
C ASN A 357 -19.88 -18.33 37.09
N ASN A 358 -20.82 -18.82 36.26
CA ASN A 358 -21.82 -18.05 35.51
C ASN A 358 -21.26 -17.10 34.44
N TYR A 359 -20.01 -17.29 34.02
CA TYR A 359 -19.46 -16.57 32.87
C TYR A 359 -19.86 -17.26 31.57
N LEU A 360 -20.39 -16.47 30.63
CA LEU A 360 -20.41 -16.86 29.22
C LEU A 360 -19.01 -16.63 28.65
N VAL A 361 -18.47 -17.62 27.95
CA VAL A 361 -17.10 -17.58 27.40
C VAL A 361 -17.16 -17.52 25.88
N MET A 362 -16.51 -16.53 25.30
CA MET A 362 -16.27 -16.41 23.87
C MET A 362 -14.78 -16.62 23.59
N ARG A 363 -14.45 -17.34 22.51
CA ARG A 363 -13.08 -17.59 22.11
C ARG A 363 -12.89 -17.24 20.65
N PHE A 364 -11.83 -16.50 20.36
CA PHE A 364 -11.44 -16.13 19.00
C PHE A 364 -9.99 -16.48 18.77
N LEU A 365 -9.63 -16.81 17.52
CA LEU A 365 -8.22 -16.90 17.19
C LEU A 365 -7.61 -15.50 17.19
N THR A 366 -6.39 -15.37 17.71
CA THR A 366 -5.66 -14.09 17.71
C THR A 366 -5.56 -13.47 16.32
N LEU A 367 -5.48 -14.30 15.27
CA LEU A 367 -5.40 -13.87 13.88
C LEU A 367 -6.73 -13.33 13.33
N ASP A 368 -7.86 -13.85 13.83
CA ASP A 368 -9.20 -13.46 13.38
C ASP A 368 -9.56 -12.05 13.84
N ILE A 369 -8.91 -11.57 14.92
CA ILE A 369 -9.07 -10.20 15.40
C ILE A 369 -8.72 -9.18 14.32
N SER A 370 -7.71 -9.44 13.49
CA SER A 370 -7.34 -8.57 12.38
C SER A 370 -7.94 -9.02 11.05
N LYS A 371 -8.01 -10.33 10.76
CA LYS A 371 -8.51 -10.85 9.46
C LYS A 371 -10.04 -10.87 9.32
N GLU A 372 -10.74 -11.29 10.37
CA GLU A 372 -12.18 -11.57 10.35
C GLU A 372 -12.92 -10.63 11.32
N LEU A 373 -12.45 -9.38 11.44
CA LEU A 373 -12.89 -8.41 12.46
C LEU A 373 -14.41 -8.21 12.47
N ASN A 374 -15.05 -8.23 11.29
CA ASN A 374 -16.49 -8.06 11.17
C ASN A 374 -17.23 -9.16 11.94
N ALA A 375 -16.89 -10.42 11.69
CA ALA A 375 -17.54 -11.56 12.34
C ALA A 375 -17.27 -11.55 13.86
N VAL A 376 -16.05 -11.20 14.27
CA VAL A 376 -15.68 -11.08 15.68
C VAL A 376 -16.52 -10.02 16.38
N LEU A 377 -16.54 -8.78 15.85
CA LEU A 377 -17.28 -7.68 16.46
C LEU A 377 -18.79 -7.93 16.48
N ASP A 378 -19.36 -8.41 15.39
CA ASP A 378 -20.79 -8.69 15.31
C ASP A 378 -21.18 -9.78 16.33
N SER A 379 -20.34 -10.80 16.52
CA SER A 379 -20.55 -11.83 17.57
C SER A 379 -20.49 -11.26 18.98
N ILE A 380 -19.51 -10.40 19.26
CA ILE A 380 -19.35 -9.77 20.59
C ILE A 380 -20.56 -8.87 20.87
N ILE A 381 -20.92 -8.01 19.93
CA ILE A 381 -22.05 -7.06 20.06
C ILE A 381 -23.36 -7.81 20.27
N ALA A 382 -23.63 -8.84 19.46
CA ALA A 382 -24.83 -9.66 19.60
C ALA A 382 -24.90 -10.32 20.98
N THR A 383 -23.76 -10.83 21.48
CA THR A 383 -23.66 -11.47 22.80
C THR A 383 -23.87 -10.46 23.93
N VAL A 384 -23.25 -9.28 23.85
CA VAL A 384 -23.45 -8.18 24.81
C VAL A 384 -24.92 -7.78 24.88
N GLN A 385 -25.59 -7.63 23.73
CA GLN A 385 -27.01 -7.29 23.69
C GLN A 385 -27.88 -8.42 24.27
N PHE A 386 -27.57 -9.68 23.95
CA PHE A 386 -28.26 -10.83 24.52
C PHE A 386 -28.15 -10.87 26.05
N ARG A 387 -26.95 -10.69 26.60
CA ARG A 387 -26.73 -10.66 28.06
C ARG A 387 -27.41 -9.47 28.73
N LYS A 388 -27.40 -8.30 28.09
CA LYS A 388 -28.15 -7.11 28.57
C LYS A 388 -29.66 -7.38 28.65
N ARG A 389 -30.24 -8.17 27.73
CA ARG A 389 -31.65 -8.57 27.78
C ARG A 389 -31.93 -9.55 28.92
N GLN A 390 -31.14 -10.61 29.04
CA GLN A 390 -31.31 -11.60 30.12
C GLN A 390 -31.25 -10.95 31.51
N ILE A 391 -30.27 -10.08 31.77
CA ILE A 391 -30.13 -9.42 33.08
C ILE A 391 -31.29 -8.44 33.37
N ARG A 392 -31.94 -7.88 32.34
CA ARG A 392 -33.14 -7.05 32.53
C ARG A 392 -34.35 -7.90 32.88
N GLU A 393 -34.50 -9.05 32.22
CA GLU A 393 -35.58 -10.01 32.48
C GLU A 393 -35.45 -10.63 33.87
N ASP A 394 -34.24 -10.97 34.33
CA ASP A 394 -34.01 -11.52 35.68
C ASP A 394 -34.25 -10.50 36.82
N LYS A 395 -34.38 -9.20 36.50
CA LYS A 395 -34.66 -8.11 37.44
C LYS A 395 -36.16 -7.76 37.53
N HIS A 396 -37.01 -8.39 36.74
CA HIS A 396 -38.47 -8.24 36.76
C HIS A 396 -39.10 -9.58 37.14
#